data_AF-A0A1Y2U9Q2-F1
#
_entry.id   AF-A0A1Y2U9Q2-F1
#
_cell.length_a   1.000
_cell.length_b   1.000
_cell.length_c   1.000
_cell.angle_alpha   90.00
_cell.angle_beta   90.00
_cell.angle_gamma   90.00
#
_symmetry.space_group_name_H-M   'P 1'
#
loop_
_entity.id
_entity.type
_entity.pdbx_description
1 polymer ?
#
loop_
_entity_poly.entity_id
_entity_poly.type
_entity_poly.pdbx_seq_one_letter_code
_entity_poly.pdbx_strand_id
1 'polypeptide(L)'
;DTLGPMMNAVDWFLVALASTFLGLRVYCKFSRHRGLWWDDHILIFAWACLVVAVGFITSSISLGFTSPAGPQTPEAALRLQIHGGVQNVFFGLATVMSKTSFGVTLLRVTEDRMRMLILFLTVTMNLAVFLYIIFTFFKCKPEIYSWIKGPGCWSTERYIHYGIFAGAYSAFVDFSFAIIPWFLIMNLQMKTREKFGVAIAMSCGVIAGVTAIMRCIYLPLLTLGTFSTQGTTLVIWYVAESAVTIIAASIPVLRALIKEISSS
;
A
#
# COMPACT_ATOMS: atom_id res chain seq x y z
N ASP A 1 -24.17 14.87 -4.15
CA ASP A 1 -22.94 14.05 -4.22
C ASP A 1 -21.86 14.57 -3.27
N THR A 2 -21.81 14.06 -2.03
CA THR A 2 -20.81 14.44 -1.01
C THR A 2 -19.63 13.45 -0.91
N LEU A 3 -19.76 12.27 -1.53
CA LEU A 3 -18.78 11.17 -1.47
C LEU A 3 -17.44 11.53 -2.13
N GLY A 4 -17.46 12.19 -3.28
CA GLY A 4 -16.25 12.60 -4.01
C GLY A 4 -15.33 13.52 -3.20
N PRO A 5 -15.82 14.67 -2.72
CA PRO A 5 -15.04 15.58 -1.88
C PRO A 5 -14.52 14.93 -0.59
N MET A 6 -15.34 14.07 0.05
CA MET A 6 -14.94 13.34 1.26
C MET A 6 -13.77 12.39 0.98
N MET A 7 -13.86 11.57 -0.07
CA MET A 7 -12.79 10.65 -0.46
C MET A 7 -11.50 11.41 -0.76
N ASN A 8 -11.58 12.49 -1.55
CA ASN A 8 -10.42 13.29 -1.88
C ASN A 8 -9.75 13.91 -0.64
N ALA A 9 -10.56 14.43 0.30
CA ALA A 9 -10.05 15.01 1.54
C ALA A 9 -9.31 13.97 2.41
N VAL A 10 -9.89 12.77 2.55
CA VAL A 10 -9.29 11.67 3.32
C VAL A 10 -7.99 11.18 2.65
N ASP A 11 -8.01 10.99 1.34
CA ASP A 11 -6.85 10.48 0.60
C ASP A 11 -5.66 11.45 0.66
N TRP A 12 -5.90 12.75 0.41
CA TRP A 12 -4.85 13.76 0.50
C TRP A 12 -4.35 13.97 1.94
N PHE A 13 -5.22 13.83 2.94
CA PHE A 13 -4.80 13.87 4.34
C PHE A 13 -3.84 12.71 4.67
N LEU A 14 -4.16 11.49 4.24
CA LEU A 14 -3.30 10.31 4.44
C LEU A 14 -1.97 10.45 3.71
N VAL A 15 -1.98 10.98 2.48
CA VAL A 15 -0.76 11.29 1.73
C VAL A 15 0.07 12.35 2.46
N ALA A 16 -0.53 13.44 2.93
CA ALA A 16 0.18 14.48 3.67
C ALA A 16 0.81 13.94 4.97
N LEU A 17 0.09 13.08 5.69
CA LEU A 17 0.61 12.43 6.88
C LEU A 17 1.82 11.54 6.55
N ALA A 18 1.72 10.68 5.53
CA ALA A 18 2.83 9.85 5.07
C ALA A 18 4.03 10.69 4.60
N SER A 19 3.76 11.79 3.88
CA SER A 19 4.77 12.76 3.43
C SER A 19 5.53 13.38 4.59
N THR A 20 4.84 13.69 5.69
CA THR A 20 5.45 14.29 6.88
C THR A 20 6.45 13.34 7.53
N PHE A 21 6.09 12.07 7.70
CA PHE A 21 6.99 11.05 8.27
C PHE A 21 8.17 10.74 7.36
N LEU A 22 7.94 10.62 6.05
CA LEU A 22 9.00 10.41 5.07
C LEU A 22 9.94 11.61 4.99
N GLY A 23 9.39 12.83 4.94
CA GLY A 23 10.14 14.08 4.93
C GLY A 23 11.00 14.23 6.17
N LEU A 24 10.48 13.92 7.36
CA LEU A 24 11.23 13.93 8.60
C LEU A 24 12.39 12.91 8.58
N ARG A 25 12.14 11.70 8.07
CA ARG A 25 13.18 10.67 7.88
C ARG A 25 14.30 11.16 6.95
N VAL A 26 13.96 11.79 5.83
CA VAL A 26 14.92 12.32 4.85
C VAL A 26 15.68 13.52 5.44
N TYR A 27 14.98 14.45 6.09
CA TYR A 27 15.58 15.61 6.76
C TYR A 27 16.61 15.21 7.82
N CYS A 28 16.28 14.25 8.69
CA CYS A 28 17.23 13.76 9.70
C CYS A 28 18.48 13.09 9.09
N LYS A 29 18.39 12.50 7.89
CA LYS A 29 19.56 11.95 7.19
C LYS A 29 20.43 13.04 6.56
N PHE A 30 19.80 14.01 5.89
CA PHE A 30 20.49 15.15 5.30
C PHE A 30 21.18 16.02 6.35
N SER A 31 20.50 16.33 7.46
CA SER A 31 21.06 17.11 8.58
C SER A 31 22.32 16.48 9.17
N ARG A 32 22.58 15.20 8.90
CA ARG A 32 23.74 14.46 9.42
C ARG A 32 24.74 14.04 8.35
N HIS A 33 24.63 14.57 7.13
CA HIS A 33 25.48 14.21 5.98
C HIS A 33 25.57 12.69 5.73
N ARG A 34 24.59 11.90 6.18
CA ARG A 34 24.51 10.48 5.86
C ARG A 34 23.83 10.34 4.51
N GLY A 35 24.50 9.66 3.57
CA GLY A 35 23.93 9.37 2.25
C GLY A 35 22.60 8.63 2.33
N LEU A 36 21.74 8.87 1.34
CA LEU A 36 20.52 8.10 1.13
C LEU A 36 20.90 6.65 0.80
N TRP A 37 20.29 5.71 1.50
CA TRP A 37 20.47 4.30 1.20
C TRP A 37 19.46 3.86 0.15
N TRP A 38 19.73 2.75 -0.54
CA TRP A 38 18.79 2.14 -1.51
C TRP A 38 17.37 1.97 -0.95
N ASP A 39 17.28 1.63 0.34
CA ASP A 39 16.03 1.56 1.09
C ASP A 39 15.22 2.87 1.08
N ASP A 40 15.87 4.02 1.23
CA ASP A 40 15.20 5.32 1.20
C ASP A 40 14.73 5.68 -0.21
N HIS A 41 15.52 5.35 -1.23
CA HIS A 41 15.12 5.57 -2.62
C HIS A 41 13.88 4.75 -3.00
N ILE A 42 13.83 3.49 -2.56
CA ILE A 42 12.66 2.61 -2.75
C ILE A 42 11.43 3.19 -2.04
N LEU A 43 11.59 3.70 -0.82
CA LEU A 43 10.49 4.29 -0.06
C LEU A 43 9.99 5.63 -0.66
N ILE A 44 10.90 6.48 -1.14
CA ILE A 44 10.55 7.72 -1.85
C ILE A 44 9.80 7.39 -3.15
N PHE A 45 10.25 6.37 -3.88
CA PHE A 45 9.55 5.90 -5.07
C PHE A 45 8.15 5.34 -4.74
N ALA A 46 8.02 4.58 -3.66
CA ALA A 46 6.72 4.09 -3.18
C ALA A 46 5.75 5.25 -2.87
N TRP A 47 6.24 6.30 -2.21
CA TRP A 47 5.47 7.50 -1.94
C TRP A 47 5.08 8.26 -3.21
N ALA A 48 6.01 8.40 -4.17
CA ALA A 48 5.71 9.03 -5.46
C ALA A 48 4.60 8.27 -6.22
N CYS A 49 4.65 6.93 -6.23
CA CYS A 49 3.58 6.09 -6.78
C CYS A 49 2.23 6.32 -6.07
N LEU A 50 2.24 6.47 -4.74
CA LEU A 50 1.03 6.77 -3.97
C LEU A 50 0.43 8.13 -4.36
N VAL A 51 1.24 9.18 -4.50
CA VAL A 51 0.80 10.51 -4.92
C VAL A 51 0.19 10.47 -6.32
N VAL A 52 0.84 9.77 -7.26
CA VAL A 52 0.31 9.60 -8.62
C VAL A 52 -1.03 8.87 -8.59
N ALA A 53 -1.15 7.79 -7.81
CA ALA A 53 -2.41 7.05 -7.67
C ALA A 53 -3.55 7.95 -7.15
N VAL A 54 -3.28 8.78 -6.13
CA VAL A 54 -4.26 9.73 -5.58
C VAL A 54 -4.60 10.85 -6.56
N GLY A 55 -3.65 11.35 -7.36
CA GLY A 55 -3.92 12.29 -8.44
C GLY A 55 -4.88 11.73 -9.50
N PHE A 56 -4.73 10.45 -9.86
CA PHE A 56 -5.70 9.76 -10.72
C PHE A 56 -7.05 9.57 -10.03
N ILE A 57 -7.11 9.34 -8.71
CA ILE A 57 -8.37 9.31 -7.94
C ILE A 57 -9.11 10.63 -8.04
N THR A 58 -8.43 11.76 -7.81
CA THR A 58 -9.01 13.09 -7.94
C THR A 58 -9.61 13.31 -9.33
N SER A 59 -8.91 12.84 -10.37
CA SER A 59 -9.38 12.90 -11.76
C SER A 59 -10.55 11.94 -12.03
N SER A 60 -10.61 10.78 -11.37
CA SER A 60 -11.73 9.84 -11.48
C SER A 60 -13.00 10.35 -10.82
N ILE A 61 -12.89 11.14 -9.74
CA ILE A 61 -14.04 11.77 -9.08
C ILE A 61 -14.79 12.70 -10.05
N SER A 62 -14.07 13.53 -10.80
CA SER A 62 -14.69 14.46 -11.77
C SER A 62 -15.36 13.74 -12.95
N LEU A 63 -14.96 12.50 -13.24
CA LEU A 63 -15.57 11.64 -14.26
C LEU A 63 -16.82 10.88 -13.78
N GLY A 64 -17.23 11.07 -12.51
CA GLY A 64 -18.43 10.46 -11.96
C GLY A 64 -18.22 9.13 -11.25
N PHE A 65 -16.97 8.79 -10.85
CA PHE A 65 -16.68 7.56 -10.08
C PHE A 65 -17.55 7.41 -8.84
N THR A 66 -17.79 8.51 -8.12
CA THR A 66 -18.56 8.54 -6.87
C THR A 66 -20.03 8.87 -7.08
N SER A 67 -20.48 9.12 -8.32
CA SER A 67 -21.89 9.46 -8.58
C SER A 67 -22.72 8.18 -8.69
N PRO A 68 -23.88 8.07 -8.03
CA PRO A 68 -24.79 6.93 -8.20
C PRO A 68 -25.28 6.76 -9.63
N ALA A 69 -25.35 7.86 -10.39
CA ALA A 69 -25.71 7.87 -11.81
C ALA A 69 -24.59 7.30 -12.72
N GLY A 70 -23.37 7.11 -12.19
CA GLY A 70 -22.23 6.64 -12.95
C GLY A 70 -21.68 7.67 -13.95
N PRO A 71 -20.79 7.25 -14.87
CA PRO A 71 -20.25 8.12 -15.90
C PRO A 71 -21.36 8.56 -16.88
N GLN A 72 -21.51 9.87 -17.04
CA GLN A 72 -22.57 10.48 -17.87
C GLN A 72 -22.36 10.27 -19.37
N THR A 73 -21.12 9.98 -19.80
CA THR A 73 -20.76 9.76 -21.20
C THR A 73 -19.96 8.47 -21.39
N PRO A 74 -20.06 7.81 -22.56
CA PRO A 74 -19.25 6.63 -22.86
C PRO A 74 -17.75 6.93 -22.85
N GLU A 75 -17.35 8.16 -23.19
CA GLU A 75 -15.97 8.63 -23.08
C GLU A 75 -15.50 8.71 -21.61
N ALA A 76 -16.35 9.20 -20.70
CA ALA A 76 -16.05 9.23 -19.27
C ALA A 76 -15.93 7.81 -18.71
N ALA A 77 -16.75 6.87 -19.18
CA ALA A 77 -16.65 5.45 -18.78
C ALA A 77 -15.32 4.82 -19.21
N LEU A 78 -14.86 5.09 -20.45
CA LEU A 78 -13.57 4.62 -20.94
C LEU A 78 -12.40 5.22 -20.13
N ARG A 79 -12.43 6.53 -19.88
CA ARG A 79 -11.41 7.21 -19.08
C ARG A 79 -11.37 6.66 -17.65
N LEU A 80 -12.53 6.40 -17.06
CA LEU A 80 -12.62 5.81 -15.73
C LEU A 80 -12.02 4.40 -15.66
N GLN A 81 -12.20 3.59 -16.69
CA GLN A 81 -11.59 2.26 -16.78
C GLN A 81 -10.07 2.34 -16.91
N ILE A 82 -9.56 3.25 -17.74
CA ILE A 82 -8.11 3.48 -17.90
C ILE A 82 -7.52 3.98 -16.58
N HIS A 83 -8.16 4.97 -15.94
CA HIS A 83 -7.74 5.48 -14.65
C HIS A 83 -7.74 4.36 -13.60
N GLY A 84 -8.77 3.52 -13.53
CA GLY A 84 -8.84 2.37 -12.62
C GLY A 84 -7.70 1.36 -12.81
N GLY A 85 -7.33 1.07 -14.05
CA GLY A 85 -6.18 0.21 -14.35
C GLY A 85 -4.86 0.83 -13.89
N VAL A 86 -4.65 2.10 -14.21
CA VAL A 86 -3.46 2.87 -13.82
C VAL A 86 -3.34 3.00 -12.30
N GLN A 87 -4.45 3.32 -11.62
CA GLN A 87 -4.54 3.36 -10.16
C GLN A 87 -4.11 2.03 -9.53
N ASN A 88 -4.62 0.90 -10.03
CA ASN A 88 -4.27 -0.41 -9.49
C ASN A 88 -2.77 -0.73 -9.65
N VAL A 89 -2.15 -0.33 -10.76
CA VAL A 89 -0.71 -0.49 -10.99
C VAL A 89 0.08 0.32 -9.95
N PHE A 90 -0.22 1.61 -9.81
CA PHE A 90 0.51 2.49 -8.89
C PHE A 90 0.29 2.12 -7.43
N PHE A 91 -0.91 1.69 -7.02
CA PHE A 91 -1.16 1.17 -5.67
C PHE A 91 -0.41 -0.13 -5.40
N GLY A 92 -0.41 -1.05 -6.36
CA GLY A 92 0.37 -2.29 -6.26
C GLY A 92 1.86 -1.99 -6.08
N LEU A 93 2.41 -1.09 -6.89
CA LEU A 93 3.81 -0.66 -6.77
C LEU A 93 4.09 0.03 -5.44
N ALA A 94 3.24 0.97 -5.00
CA ALA A 94 3.40 1.66 -3.72
C ALA A 94 3.44 0.68 -2.55
N THR A 95 2.49 -0.26 -2.50
CA THR A 95 2.38 -1.28 -1.43
C THR A 95 3.59 -2.20 -1.41
N VAL A 96 4.03 -2.67 -2.59
CA VAL A 96 5.15 -3.60 -2.70
C VAL A 96 6.47 -2.94 -2.34
N MET A 97 6.70 -1.73 -2.85
CA MET A 97 7.95 -1.01 -2.62
C MET A 97 8.06 -0.53 -1.17
N SER A 98 6.97 -0.06 -0.54
CA SER A 98 6.98 0.34 0.88
C SER A 98 7.33 -0.84 1.80
N LYS A 99 6.72 -2.01 1.55
CA LYS A 99 7.01 -3.25 2.29
C LYS A 99 8.39 -3.79 2.02
N THR A 100 8.89 -3.68 0.78
CA THR A 100 10.25 -4.10 0.43
C THR A 100 11.28 -3.23 1.13
N SER A 101 11.07 -1.91 1.21
CA SER A 101 11.89 -1.02 2.04
C SER A 101 11.88 -1.45 3.51
N PHE A 102 10.70 -1.70 4.08
CA PHE A 102 10.63 -2.18 5.47
C PHE A 102 11.36 -3.51 5.68
N GLY A 103 11.18 -4.46 4.76
CA GLY A 103 11.89 -5.74 4.77
C GLY A 103 13.40 -5.56 4.70
N VAL A 104 13.91 -4.70 3.80
CA VAL A 104 15.35 -4.37 3.70
C VAL A 104 15.87 -3.72 4.98
N THR A 105 15.07 -2.89 5.64
CA THR A 105 15.41 -2.31 6.95
C THR A 105 15.52 -3.40 8.02
N LEU A 106 14.58 -4.34 8.07
CA LEU A 106 14.60 -5.49 8.99
C LEU A 106 15.79 -6.42 8.74
N LEU A 107 16.12 -6.69 7.47
CA LEU A 107 17.25 -7.56 7.08
C LEU A 107 18.60 -7.10 7.62
N ARG A 108 18.75 -5.80 7.92
CA ARG A 108 19.99 -5.26 8.51
C ARG A 108 20.13 -5.54 10.01
N VAL A 109 19.03 -5.87 10.67
CA VAL A 109 18.97 -6.03 12.14
C VAL A 109 18.86 -7.51 12.54
N THR A 110 18.40 -8.37 11.64
CA THR A 110 18.15 -9.80 11.91
C THR A 110 19.31 -10.73 11.54
N GLU A 111 19.46 -11.82 12.29
CA GLU A 111 20.42 -12.91 12.02
C GLU A 111 19.99 -13.85 10.87
N ASP A 112 20.90 -14.72 10.42
CA ASP A 112 20.83 -15.48 9.16
C ASP A 112 19.53 -16.28 8.95
N ARG A 113 18.97 -16.93 9.97
CA ARG A 113 17.73 -17.72 9.84
C ARG A 113 16.50 -16.83 9.61
N MET A 114 16.38 -15.75 10.38
CA MET A 114 15.29 -14.78 10.22
C MET A 114 15.44 -13.97 8.94
N ARG A 115 16.69 -13.70 8.54
CA ARG A 115 17.02 -13.03 7.28
C ARG A 115 16.49 -13.79 6.07
N MET A 116 16.67 -15.10 6.03
CA MET A 116 16.14 -15.95 4.96
C MET A 116 14.60 -15.93 4.92
N LEU A 117 13.94 -15.94 6.09
CA LEU A 117 12.49 -15.83 6.17
C LEU A 117 11.98 -14.48 5.63
N ILE A 118 12.60 -13.36 6.03
CA ILE A 118 12.20 -12.03 5.56
C ILE A 118 12.39 -11.90 4.05
N LEU A 119 13.52 -12.40 3.52
CA LEU A 119 13.79 -12.42 2.08
C LEU A 119 12.73 -13.25 1.35
N PHE A 120 12.44 -14.45 1.85
CA PHE A 120 11.41 -15.32 1.27
C PHE A 120 10.06 -14.59 1.21
N LEU A 121 9.57 -14.05 2.33
CA LEU A 121 8.30 -13.32 2.42
C LEU A 121 8.26 -12.09 1.50
N THR A 122 9.36 -11.35 1.41
CA THR A 122 9.45 -10.17 0.55
C THR A 122 9.35 -10.57 -0.92
N VAL A 123 10.12 -11.57 -1.36
CA VAL A 123 10.17 -12.01 -2.77
C VAL A 123 8.84 -12.62 -3.21
N THR A 124 8.26 -13.50 -2.40
CA THR A 124 6.96 -14.13 -2.72
C THR A 124 5.83 -13.12 -2.79
N MET A 125 5.83 -12.10 -1.91
CA MET A 125 4.82 -11.04 -1.92
C MET A 125 4.97 -10.12 -3.13
N ASN A 126 6.21 -9.74 -3.47
CA ASN A 126 6.52 -8.99 -4.68
C ASN A 126 5.99 -9.73 -5.91
N LEU A 127 6.25 -11.05 -6.00
CA LEU A 127 5.77 -11.88 -7.09
C LEU A 127 4.24 -11.94 -7.16
N ALA A 128 3.57 -12.15 -6.02
CA ALA A 128 2.11 -12.23 -5.96
C ALA A 128 1.43 -10.94 -6.43
N VAL A 129 1.92 -9.77 -5.97
CA VAL A 129 1.35 -8.49 -6.39
C VAL A 129 1.71 -8.15 -7.83
N PHE A 130 2.92 -8.49 -8.28
CA PHE A 130 3.31 -8.29 -9.68
C PHE A 130 2.43 -9.10 -10.64
N LEU A 131 2.12 -10.35 -10.30
CA LEU A 131 1.17 -11.16 -11.05
C LEU A 131 -0.25 -10.55 -11.04
N TYR A 132 -0.69 -9.99 -9.92
CA TYR A 132 -1.98 -9.28 -9.85
C TYR A 132 -2.04 -8.04 -10.78
N ILE A 133 -0.94 -7.29 -10.86
CA ILE A 133 -0.80 -6.16 -11.78
C ILE A 133 -0.87 -6.65 -13.23
N ILE A 134 -0.14 -7.71 -13.59
CA ILE A 134 -0.20 -8.32 -14.92
C ILE A 134 -1.64 -8.73 -15.24
N PHE A 135 -2.30 -9.47 -14.34
CA PHE A 135 -3.69 -9.90 -14.54
C PHE A 135 -4.66 -8.75 -14.73
N THR A 136 -4.33 -7.53 -14.27
CA THR A 136 -5.16 -6.35 -14.50
C THR A 136 -5.25 -5.99 -15.99
N PHE A 137 -4.19 -6.21 -16.76
CA PHE A 137 -4.17 -5.96 -18.21
C PHE A 137 -4.80 -7.11 -19.02
N PHE A 138 -4.83 -8.32 -18.48
CA PHE A 138 -5.41 -9.51 -19.14
C PHE A 138 -6.87 -9.80 -18.73
N LYS A 139 -7.50 -8.94 -17.93
CA LYS A 139 -8.91 -9.06 -17.58
C LYS A 139 -9.82 -8.91 -18.80
N CYS A 140 -10.96 -9.61 -18.75
CA CYS A 140 -12.05 -9.31 -19.66
C CYS A 140 -12.70 -7.97 -19.36
N LYS A 141 -12.88 -7.19 -20.42
CA LYS A 141 -13.65 -5.95 -20.38
C LYS A 141 -15.10 -6.29 -19.98
N PRO A 142 -15.79 -5.41 -19.24
CA PRO A 142 -17.14 -5.66 -18.76
C PRO A 142 -18.13 -5.89 -19.91
N GLU A 143 -19.25 -6.57 -19.61
CA GLU A 143 -20.32 -7.00 -20.53
C GLU A 143 -20.91 -5.90 -21.43
N ILE A 144 -20.67 -4.63 -21.09
CA ILE A 144 -21.02 -3.45 -21.91
C ILE A 144 -20.36 -3.53 -23.31
N TYR A 145 -19.26 -4.28 -23.46
CA TYR A 145 -18.56 -4.51 -24.72
C TYR A 145 -18.52 -6.01 -25.07
N SER A 146 -19.65 -6.70 -24.92
CA SER A 146 -19.81 -8.14 -25.20
C SER A 146 -19.39 -8.59 -26.60
N TRP A 147 -19.25 -7.66 -27.55
CA TRP A 147 -18.77 -7.91 -28.92
C TRP A 147 -17.25 -8.06 -29.05
N ILE A 148 -16.46 -7.75 -28.02
CA ILE A 148 -14.99 -7.96 -28.00
C ILE A 148 -14.65 -9.08 -27.00
N LYS A 149 -15.26 -10.26 -27.18
CA LYS A 149 -14.82 -11.49 -26.51
C LYS A 149 -13.68 -12.11 -27.32
N GLY A 150 -12.45 -11.65 -27.07
CA GLY A 150 -11.27 -12.36 -27.57
C GLY A 150 -11.13 -13.73 -26.88
N PRO A 151 -10.82 -14.82 -27.62
CA PRO A 151 -10.50 -16.10 -27.01
C PRO A 151 -9.18 -15.97 -26.24
N GLY A 152 -9.17 -16.28 -24.93
CA GLY A 152 -7.96 -16.21 -24.09
C GLY A 152 -8.03 -15.25 -22.90
N CYS A 153 -9.21 -14.75 -22.57
CA CYS A 153 -9.38 -13.67 -21.61
C CYS A 153 -9.67 -14.15 -20.16
N TRP A 154 -9.17 -13.45 -19.15
CA TRP A 154 -9.34 -13.82 -17.74
C TRP A 154 -10.70 -13.34 -17.20
N SER A 155 -11.52 -14.26 -16.66
CA SER A 155 -12.83 -13.89 -16.10
C SER A 155 -12.68 -12.94 -14.90
N THR A 156 -13.63 -12.02 -14.76
CA THR A 156 -13.70 -11.05 -13.65
C THR A 156 -13.66 -11.75 -12.29
N GLU A 157 -14.33 -12.90 -12.19
CA GLU A 157 -14.36 -13.72 -10.97
C GLU A 157 -12.95 -14.22 -10.58
N ARG A 158 -12.21 -14.82 -11.54
CA ARG A 158 -10.85 -15.31 -11.27
C ARG A 158 -9.90 -14.17 -10.89
N TYR A 159 -10.10 -12.97 -11.44
CA TYR A 159 -9.33 -11.80 -11.03
C TYR A 159 -9.64 -11.38 -9.58
N ILE A 160 -10.92 -11.35 -9.19
CA ILE A 160 -11.32 -10.99 -7.82
C ILE A 160 -10.74 -12.00 -6.82
N HIS A 161 -10.87 -13.31 -7.09
CA HIS A 161 -10.29 -14.36 -6.24
C HIS A 161 -8.79 -14.21 -6.08
N TYR A 162 -8.06 -13.92 -7.17
CA TYR A 162 -6.61 -13.68 -7.08
C TYR A 162 -6.28 -12.39 -6.31
N GLY A 163 -7.08 -11.33 -6.46
CA GLY A 163 -6.94 -10.10 -5.67
C GLY A 163 -7.14 -10.32 -4.17
N ILE A 164 -8.11 -11.16 -3.79
CA ILE A 164 -8.32 -11.58 -2.40
C ILE A 164 -7.11 -12.37 -1.90
N PHE A 165 -6.59 -13.32 -2.69
CA PHE A 165 -5.39 -14.07 -2.34
C PHE A 165 -4.18 -13.14 -2.14
N ALA A 166 -3.90 -12.27 -3.10
CA ALA A 166 -2.78 -11.33 -3.02
C ALA A 166 -2.94 -10.36 -1.83
N GLY A 167 -4.15 -9.90 -1.53
CA GLY A 167 -4.42 -9.05 -0.37
C GLY A 167 -4.32 -9.78 0.97
N ALA A 168 -4.82 -11.01 1.06
CA ALA A 168 -4.67 -11.83 2.26
C ALA A 168 -3.19 -12.16 2.52
N TYR A 169 -2.43 -12.44 1.46
CA TYR A 169 -0.98 -12.64 1.56
C TYR A 169 -0.26 -11.35 1.98
N SER A 170 -0.66 -10.20 1.43
CA SER A 170 -0.18 -8.86 1.82
C SER A 170 -0.37 -8.63 3.33
N ALA A 171 -1.57 -8.93 3.85
CA ALA A 171 -1.88 -8.82 5.27
C ALA A 171 -1.04 -9.79 6.13
N PHE A 172 -0.89 -11.04 5.69
CA PHE A 172 -0.06 -12.03 6.37
C PHE A 172 1.40 -11.57 6.50
N VAL A 173 1.95 -10.94 5.46
CA VAL A 173 3.30 -10.36 5.50
C VAL A 173 3.37 -9.19 6.47
N ASP A 174 2.35 -8.33 6.55
CA ASP A 174 2.31 -7.23 7.53
C ASP A 174 2.34 -7.74 8.97
N PHE A 175 1.54 -8.77 9.29
CA PHE A 175 1.58 -9.40 10.61
C PHE A 175 2.91 -10.08 10.89
N SER A 176 3.49 -10.77 9.89
CA SER A 176 4.80 -11.42 10.03
C SER A 176 5.89 -10.38 10.32
N PHE A 177 5.91 -9.28 9.57
CA PHE A 177 6.82 -8.16 9.74
C PHE A 177 6.62 -7.41 11.04
N ALA A 178 5.39 -7.35 11.56
CA ALA A 178 5.13 -6.85 12.90
C ALA A 178 5.66 -7.80 13.98
N ILE A 179 5.53 -9.12 13.82
CA ILE A 179 5.89 -10.13 14.85
C ILE A 179 7.41 -10.35 14.95
N ILE A 180 8.13 -10.37 13.83
CA ILE A 180 9.58 -10.61 13.80
C ILE A 180 10.39 -9.71 14.77
N PRO A 181 10.23 -8.38 14.76
CA PRO A 181 10.95 -7.51 15.70
C PRO A 181 10.55 -7.75 17.16
N TRP A 182 9.36 -8.29 17.46
CA TRP A 182 8.98 -8.67 18.83
C TRP A 182 9.90 -9.76 19.37
N PHE A 183 10.06 -10.83 18.58
CA PHE A 183 10.87 -11.98 18.95
C PHE A 183 12.33 -11.61 19.10
N LEU A 184 12.82 -10.69 18.25
CA LEU A 184 14.18 -10.17 18.36
C LEU A 184 14.39 -9.40 19.68
N ILE A 185 13.42 -8.55 20.06
CA ILE A 185 13.52 -7.75 21.29
C ILE A 185 13.38 -8.59 22.55
N MET A 186 12.52 -9.61 22.55
CA MET A 186 12.38 -10.48 23.73
C MET A 186 13.68 -11.18 24.11
N ASN A 187 14.55 -11.43 23.12
CA ASN A 187 15.84 -12.09 23.34
C ASN A 187 16.98 -11.10 23.62
N LEU A 188 16.80 -9.79 23.40
CA LEU A 188 17.88 -8.80 23.53
C LEU A 188 17.60 -7.79 24.64
N GLN A 189 18.55 -7.61 25.56
CA GLN A 189 18.45 -6.64 26.66
C GLN A 189 18.59 -5.19 26.17
N MET A 190 17.52 -4.66 25.56
CA MET A 190 17.43 -3.27 25.10
C MET A 190 16.94 -2.32 26.19
N LYS A 191 17.34 -1.04 26.11
CA LYS A 191 16.87 0.01 27.04
C LYS A 191 15.37 0.29 26.83
N THR A 192 14.63 0.69 27.85
CA THR A 192 13.16 0.89 27.80
C THR A 192 12.71 1.87 26.70
N ARG A 193 13.51 2.92 26.44
CA ARG A 193 13.29 3.89 25.34
C ARG A 193 13.34 3.22 23.96
N GLU A 194 14.07 2.11 23.84
CA GLU A 194 14.21 1.38 22.59
C GLU A 194 13.01 0.50 22.30
N LYS A 195 12.51 -0.14 23.36
CA LYS A 195 11.30 -0.96 23.32
C LYS A 195 10.09 -0.15 22.86
N PHE A 196 9.97 1.11 23.28
CA PHE A 196 8.85 1.98 22.92
C PHE A 196 8.77 2.28 21.42
N GLY A 197 9.88 2.67 20.78
CA GLY A 197 9.85 3.01 19.36
C GLY A 197 9.63 1.81 18.43
N VAL A 198 10.09 0.62 18.83
CA VAL A 198 9.74 -0.60 18.10
C VAL A 198 8.28 -0.99 18.33
N ALA A 199 7.77 -0.86 19.55
CA ALA A 199 6.34 -1.08 19.82
C ALA A 199 5.45 -0.21 18.92
N ILE A 200 5.77 1.08 18.74
CA ILE A 200 5.05 1.96 17.80
C ILE A 200 5.12 1.44 16.36
N ALA A 201 6.32 1.11 15.87
CA ALA A 201 6.49 0.60 14.51
C ALA A 201 5.68 -0.70 14.27
N MET A 202 5.66 -1.58 15.27
CA MET A 202 4.90 -2.82 15.24
C MET A 202 3.39 -2.57 15.26
N SER A 203 2.90 -1.64 16.09
CA SER A 203 1.49 -1.25 16.09
C SER A 203 1.06 -0.73 14.72
N CYS A 204 1.89 0.08 14.06
CA CYS A 204 1.63 0.53 12.68
C CYS A 204 1.59 -0.64 11.68
N GLY A 205 2.47 -1.64 11.82
CA GLY A 205 2.44 -2.85 11.00
C GLY A 205 1.15 -3.66 11.17
N VAL A 206 0.64 -3.78 12.41
CA VAL A 206 -0.66 -4.42 12.68
C VAL A 206 -1.80 -3.62 12.05
N ILE A 207 -1.79 -2.28 12.16
CA ILE A 207 -2.79 -1.42 11.53
C ILE A 207 -2.75 -1.60 9.99
N ALA A 208 -1.57 -1.68 9.38
CA ALA A 208 -1.44 -1.97 7.96
C ALA A 208 -2.07 -3.33 7.60
N GLY A 209 -1.80 -4.38 8.38
CA GLY A 209 -2.43 -5.69 8.18
C GLY A 209 -3.96 -5.65 8.28
N VAL A 210 -4.51 -4.90 9.24
CA VAL A 210 -5.97 -4.71 9.37
C VAL A 210 -6.55 -3.98 8.17
N THR A 211 -5.88 -2.93 7.67
CA THR A 211 -6.32 -2.21 6.46
C THR A 211 -6.35 -3.11 5.23
N ALA A 212 -5.37 -4.00 5.09
CA ALA A 212 -5.30 -4.99 4.02
C ALA A 212 -6.43 -6.05 4.12
N ILE A 213 -6.79 -6.48 5.33
CA ILE A 213 -7.95 -7.37 5.55
C ILE A 213 -9.25 -6.69 5.12
N MET A 214 -9.46 -5.44 5.56
CA MET A 214 -10.67 -4.69 5.22
C MET A 214 -10.82 -4.57 3.70
N ARG A 215 -9.72 -4.26 3.00
CA ARG A 215 -9.68 -4.25 1.53
C ARG A 215 -10.13 -5.58 0.92
N CYS A 216 -9.67 -6.71 1.44
CA CYS A 216 -10.10 -8.03 0.98
C CYS A 216 -11.60 -8.29 1.20
N ILE A 217 -12.18 -7.75 2.27
CA ILE A 217 -13.61 -7.86 2.55
C ILE A 217 -14.41 -7.01 1.55
N TYR A 218 -13.99 -5.79 1.26
CA TYR A 218 -14.74 -4.88 0.37
C TYR A 218 -14.58 -5.21 -1.13
N LEU A 219 -13.51 -5.88 -1.54
CA LEU A 219 -13.26 -6.24 -2.95
C LEU A 219 -14.40 -7.08 -3.59
N PRO A 220 -14.89 -8.18 -2.97
CA PRO A 220 -16.02 -8.93 -3.52
C PRO A 220 -17.35 -8.18 -3.44
N LEU A 221 -17.49 -7.22 -2.51
CA LEU A 221 -18.74 -6.44 -2.39
C LEU A 221 -19.03 -5.61 -3.64
N LEU A 222 -18.00 -5.27 -4.43
CA LEU A 222 -18.14 -4.53 -5.70
C LEU A 222 -19.09 -5.20 -6.71
N THR A 223 -19.37 -6.50 -6.62
CA THR A 223 -20.27 -7.22 -7.53
C THR A 223 -21.74 -7.18 -7.12
N LEU A 224 -22.06 -6.71 -5.91
CA LEU A 224 -23.39 -6.83 -5.28
C LEU A 224 -24.29 -5.58 -5.41
N GLY A 225 -23.85 -4.53 -6.10
CA GLY A 225 -24.77 -3.50 -6.63
C GLY A 225 -24.66 -2.07 -6.09
N THR A 226 -23.70 -1.73 -5.23
CA THR A 226 -23.39 -0.31 -4.89
C THR A 226 -21.96 0.07 -5.24
N PHE A 227 -21.64 -0.03 -6.54
CA PHE A 227 -20.29 0.23 -7.07
C PHE A 227 -19.70 1.57 -6.61
N SER A 228 -20.50 2.64 -6.57
CA SER A 228 -20.03 3.97 -6.12
C SER A 228 -19.60 3.96 -4.64
N THR A 229 -20.45 3.54 -3.72
CA THR A 229 -20.17 3.60 -2.27
C THR A 229 -19.10 2.58 -1.85
N GLN A 230 -19.21 1.34 -2.34
CA GLN A 230 -18.26 0.27 -2.01
C GLN A 230 -16.91 0.49 -2.70
N GLY A 231 -16.90 1.00 -3.94
CA GLY A 231 -15.68 1.39 -4.65
C GLY A 231 -14.95 2.55 -3.97
N THR A 232 -15.68 3.57 -3.53
CA THR A 232 -15.12 4.69 -2.75
C THR A 232 -14.45 4.18 -1.47
N THR A 233 -15.15 3.34 -0.70
CA THR A 233 -14.63 2.77 0.54
C THR A 233 -13.39 1.92 0.29
N LEU A 234 -13.41 1.09 -0.75
CA LEU A 234 -12.28 0.25 -1.13
C LEU A 234 -11.04 1.08 -1.49
N VAL A 235 -11.19 2.14 -2.28
CA VAL A 235 -10.09 3.04 -2.65
C VAL A 235 -9.46 3.69 -1.42
N ILE A 236 -10.28 4.16 -0.47
CA ILE A 236 -9.78 4.73 0.80
C ILE A 236 -8.94 3.70 1.56
N TRP A 237 -9.36 2.43 1.62
CA TRP A 237 -8.56 1.37 2.25
C TRP A 237 -7.22 1.11 1.55
N TYR A 238 -7.17 1.19 0.21
CA TYR A 238 -5.91 1.09 -0.55
C TYR A 238 -4.94 2.23 -0.21
N VAL A 239 -5.44 3.46 -0.12
CA VAL A 239 -4.63 4.63 0.27
C VAL A 239 -4.17 4.50 1.71
N ALA A 240 -5.05 4.08 2.62
CA ALA A 240 -4.73 3.87 4.03
C ALA A 240 -3.63 2.80 4.22
N GLU A 241 -3.73 1.64 3.56
CA GLU A 241 -2.70 0.60 3.62
C GLU A 241 -1.34 1.13 3.15
N SER A 242 -1.31 1.80 2.00
CA SER A 242 -0.07 2.36 1.43
C SER A 242 0.53 3.46 2.32
N ALA A 243 -0.29 4.36 2.86
CA ALA A 243 0.16 5.43 3.74
C ALA A 243 0.68 4.88 5.08
N VAL A 244 -0.05 3.96 5.71
CA VAL A 244 0.34 3.35 7.00
C VAL A 244 1.62 2.53 6.83
N THR A 245 1.79 1.79 5.74
CA THR A 245 3.04 1.04 5.48
C THR A 245 4.24 1.97 5.31
N ILE A 246 4.10 3.12 4.63
CA ILE A 246 5.18 4.12 4.51
C ILE A 246 5.54 4.73 5.87
N ILE A 247 4.53 5.05 6.68
CA ILE A 247 4.72 5.57 8.04
C ILE A 247 5.43 4.52 8.92
N ALA A 248 4.94 3.28 8.92
CA ALA A 248 5.52 2.15 9.63
C ALA A 248 6.99 1.95 9.24
N ALA A 249 7.30 2.04 7.95
CA ALA A 249 8.67 1.91 7.45
C ALA A 249 9.59 3.05 7.90
N SER A 250 9.04 4.23 8.13
CA SER A 250 9.82 5.43 8.52
C SER A 250 10.15 5.48 10.02
N ILE A 251 9.32 4.87 10.88
CA ILE A 251 9.44 4.97 12.34
C ILE A 251 10.77 4.41 12.89
N PRO A 252 11.22 3.17 12.56
CA PRO A 252 12.45 2.62 13.14
C PRO A 252 13.69 3.45 12.82
N VAL A 253 13.78 3.95 11.59
CA VAL A 253 14.91 4.76 11.12
C VAL A 253 14.89 6.14 11.78
N LEU A 254 13.73 6.79 11.81
CA LEU A 254 13.58 8.07 12.50
C LEU A 254 13.97 7.97 13.97
N ARG A 255 13.51 6.92 14.66
CA ARG A 255 13.84 6.65 16.06
C ARG A 255 15.34 6.41 16.26
N ALA A 256 15.98 5.59 15.42
CA ALA A 256 17.42 5.35 15.51
C ALA A 256 18.22 6.66 15.39
N LEU A 257 17.78 7.55 14.49
CA LEU A 257 18.38 8.87 14.30
C LEU A 257 18.15 9.80 15.51
N ILE A 258 16.92 9.89 16.03
CA ILE A 258 16.60 10.74 17.21
C ILE A 258 17.40 10.31 18.43
N LYS A 259 17.55 8.99 18.65
CA LYS A 259 18.35 8.48 19.77
C LYS A 259 19.79 8.94 19.67
N GLU A 260 20.40 8.85 18.50
CA GLU A 260 21.78 9.28 18.31
C GLU A 260 21.93 10.79 18.55
N ILE A 261 20.94 11.62 18.17
CA ILE A 261 20.92 13.07 18.44
C ILE A 261 20.87 13.37 19.94
N SER A 262 20.01 12.69 20.70
CA SER A 262 19.89 12.90 22.16
C SER A 262 21.12 12.43 22.95
N SER A 263 22.03 11.69 22.32
CA SER A 263 23.26 11.17 22.94
C SER A 263 24.53 11.91 22.57
N SER A 264 24.48 12.86 21.63
CA SER A 264 25.54 13.84 21.34
C SER A 264 25.28 15.12 22.10
#